data_AF-A0A1I2T6M3-F1
#
_entry.id   AF-A0A1I2T6M3-F1
#
_cell.length_a   1.000
_cell.length_b   1.000
_cell.length_c   1.000
_cell.angle_alpha   90.00
_cell.angle_beta   90.00
_cell.angle_gamma   90.00
#
_symmetry.space_group_name_H-M   'P 1'
#
loop_
_entity.id
_entity.type
_entity.pdbx_description
1 polymer ?
#
loop_
_entity_poly.entity_id
_entity_poly.type
_entity_poly.pdbx_seq_one_letter_code
_entity_poly.pdbx_strand_id
1 'polypeptide(L)' 'LWDVMGGVARRSWARNENSIATSIEFNNNYRGTGHITLPYLAGDQFINELVNRTFK' A
#
# COMPACT_ATOMS: atom_id res chain seq x y z
N LEU A 1 1.82 19.44 -5.31
CA LEU A 1 2.11 17.98 -5.30
C LEU A 1 1.73 17.35 -3.95
N TRP A 2 2.24 17.88 -2.83
CA TRP A 2 2.00 17.34 -1.49
C TRP A 2 0.52 17.21 -1.09
N ASP A 3 -0.29 18.25 -1.34
CA ASP A 3 -1.70 18.30 -0.91
C ASP A 3 -2.54 17.10 -1.37
N VAL A 4 -2.40 16.73 -2.65
CA VAL A 4 -3.08 15.55 -3.23
C VAL A 4 -2.34 14.26 -2.89
N MET A 5 -1.02 14.23 -3.13
CA MET A 5 -0.26 12.98 -3.02
C MET A 5 -0.10 12.49 -1.59
N GLY A 6 -0.15 13.37 -0.59
CA GLY A 6 -0.19 12.98 0.83
C GLY A 6 -1.46 12.18 1.16
N GLY A 7 -2.60 12.60 0.61
CA GLY A 7 -3.86 11.87 0.74
C GLY A 7 -3.88 10.54 0.01
N VAL A 8 -3.25 10.47 -1.18
CA VAL A 8 -3.09 9.22 -1.95
C VAL A 8 -2.18 8.25 -1.20
N ALA A 9 -1.04 8.73 -0.69
CA ALA A 9 -0.10 7.93 0.10
C ALA A 9 -0.76 7.36 1.36
N ARG A 10 -1.55 8.16 2.09
CA ARG A 10 -2.27 7.64 3.26
C ARG A 10 -3.30 6.56 2.89
N ARG A 11 -4.02 6.73 1.78
CA ARG A 11 -5.04 5.78 1.33
C ARG A 11 -4.43 4.48 0.79
N SER A 12 -3.22 4.53 0.23
CA SER A 12 -2.52 3.30 -0.16
C SER A 12 -2.25 2.43 1.08
N TRP A 13 -1.83 3.01 2.19
CA TRP A 13 -1.67 2.32 3.48
C TRP A 13 -2.97 1.83 4.13
N ALA A 14 -4.11 2.40 3.74
CA ALA A 14 -5.44 1.86 4.07
C ALA A 14 -5.86 0.70 3.14
N ARG A 15 -4.94 0.20 2.30
CA ARG A 15 -5.13 -0.90 1.34
C ARG A 15 -6.07 -0.55 0.17
N ASN A 16 -6.19 0.73 -0.18
CA ASN A 16 -6.95 1.13 -1.36
C ASN A 16 -6.14 0.83 -2.64
N GLU A 17 -6.60 -0.13 -3.45
CA GLU A 17 -5.91 -0.61 -4.66
C GLU A 17 -5.59 0.51 -5.66
N ASN A 18 -6.55 1.40 -5.93
CA ASN A 18 -6.34 2.53 -6.84
C ASN A 18 -5.25 3.48 -6.32
N SER A 19 -5.25 3.77 -5.01
CA SER A 19 -4.24 4.62 -4.40
C SER A 19 -2.85 3.96 -4.40
N ILE A 20 -2.78 2.63 -4.27
CA ILE A 20 -1.53 1.86 -4.43
C ILE A 20 -1.02 2.00 -5.86
N ALA A 21 -1.88 1.78 -6.87
CA ALA A 21 -1.51 1.90 -8.28
C ALA A 21 -1.00 3.31 -8.63
N THR A 22 -1.71 4.36 -8.20
CA THR A 22 -1.27 5.76 -8.39
C THR A 22 0.06 6.04 -7.68
N SER A 23 0.29 5.48 -6.49
CA SER A 23 1.54 5.66 -5.75
C SER A 23 2.72 4.95 -6.44
N ILE A 24 2.49 3.79 -7.06
CA ILE A 24 3.49 3.08 -7.88
C ILE A 24 3.87 3.94 -9.10
N GLU A 25 2.87 4.47 -9.80
CA GLU A 25 3.10 5.35 -10.96
C GLU A 25 3.87 6.61 -10.55
N PHE A 26 3.48 7.24 -9.43
CA PHE A 26 4.20 8.39 -8.87
C PHE A 26 5.68 8.05 -8.62
N ASN A 27 5.97 6.93 -7.98
CA ASN A 27 7.35 6.51 -7.70
C ASN A 27 8.17 6.27 -8.97
N ASN A 28 7.54 5.80 -10.05
CA ASN A 28 8.21 5.64 -11.33
C ASN A 28 8.50 6.99 -11.99
N ASN A 29 7.50 7.89 -12.02
CA ASN A 29 7.61 9.19 -12.69
C ASN A 29 8.52 10.19 -11.95
N TYR A 30 8.62 10.08 -10.62
CA TYR A 30 9.40 10.98 -9.76
C TYR A 30 10.64 10.31 -9.16
N ARG A 31 11.17 9.28 -9.82
CA ARG A 31 12.35 8.54 -9.35
C ARG A 31 13.53 9.49 -9.09
N GLY A 32 14.09 9.43 -7.89
CA GLY A 32 15.24 10.26 -7.46
C GLY A 32 14.87 11.64 -6.94
N THR A 33 13.61 12.08 -7.07
CA THR A 33 13.13 13.38 -6.56
C THR A 33 11.95 13.25 -5.60
N GLY A 34 11.21 12.15 -5.65
CA GLY A 34 10.12 11.85 -4.74
C GLY A 34 9.92 10.34 -4.58
N HIS A 35 9.46 9.94 -3.40
CA HIS A 35 9.17 8.54 -3.10
C HIS A 35 8.05 8.42 -2.07
N ILE A 36 7.05 7.58 -2.38
CA ILE A 36 5.96 7.18 -1.51
C ILE A 36 6.22 5.74 -1.08
N THR A 37 6.38 5.49 0.22
CA THR A 37 6.48 4.13 0.74
C THR A 37 5.15 3.39 0.54
N LEU A 38 5.22 2.20 -0.07
CA LEU A 38 4.05 1.36 -0.34
C LEU A 38 3.89 0.27 0.73
N PRO A 39 2.65 -0.11 1.09
CA PRO A 39 2.44 -1.23 2.00
C PRO A 39 2.76 -2.57 1.31
N TYR A 40 3.39 -3.48 2.05
CA TYR A 40 3.53 -4.89 1.65
C TYR A 40 2.44 -5.69 2.36
N LEU A 41 1.41 -6.10 1.61
CA LEU A 41 0.25 -6.78 2.19
C LEU A 41 0.58 -8.25 2.45
N ALA A 42 0.22 -8.74 3.64
CA ALA A 42 0.27 -10.16 3.93
C ALA A 42 -0.77 -10.91 3.08
N GLY A 43 -0.42 -12.09 2.59
CA GLY A 43 -1.33 -12.92 1.79
C GLY A 43 -2.48 -13.47 2.61
N ASP A 44 -3.70 -13.43 2.05
CA ASP A 44 -4.92 -13.86 2.74
C ASP A 44 -4.85 -15.33 3.19
N GLN A 45 -4.25 -16.20 2.39
CA GLN A 45 -4.06 -17.61 2.75
C GLN A 45 -3.28 -17.75 4.06
N PHE A 46 -2.16 -17.04 4.20
CA PHE A 46 -1.34 -17.08 5.40
C PHE A 46 -2.12 -16.60 6.64
N ILE A 47 -2.89 -15.51 6.49
CA ILE A 47 -3.73 -15.01 7.59
C ILE A 47 -4.80 -16.03 7.98
N ASN A 48 -5.50 -16.60 6.99
CA ASN A 48 -6.57 -17.59 7.23
C ASN A 48 -6.04 -18.84 7.93
N GLU A 49 -4.90 -19.38 7.48
CA GLU A 49 -4.25 -20.53 8.12
C GLU A 49 -3.83 -20.21 9.56
N LEU A 50 -3.25 -19.03 9.80
CA LEU A 50 -2.82 -18.60 11.13
C LEU A 50 -3.99 -18.48 12.10
N VAL A 51 -5.08 -17.83 11.68
CA VAL A 51 -6.30 -17.65 12.50
C VAL A 51 -6.91 -19.01 12.85
N ASN A 52 -7.09 -19.88 11.85
CA ASN A 52 -7.65 -21.22 12.03
C ASN A 52 -6.79 -22.11 12.94
N ARG A 53 -5.47 -21.92 12.95
CA ARG A 53 -4.57 -22.65 13.85
C ARG A 53 -4.63 -22.14 15.29
N THR A 54 -4.79 -20.82 15.47
CA THR A 54 -4.63 -20.17 16.78
C THR A 54 -5.91 -20.18 17.61
N PHE A 55 -7.07 -20.00 16.96
CA PHE A 55 -8.37 -19.86 17.63
C PHE A 55 -9.27 -21.10 17.45
N LYS A 56 -8.65 -22.27 17.31
CA LYS A 56 -9.35 -23.56 17.24
C LYS A 56 -9.94 -23.99 18.58
#